data_AF-A0A9J6GGW6-F1
#
_entry.id   AF-A0A9J6GGW6-F1
#
_cell.length_a   1.000
_cell.length_b   1.000
_cell.length_c   1.000
_cell.angle_alpha   90.00
_cell.angle_beta   90.00
_cell.angle_gamma   90.00
#
_symmetry.space_group_name_H-M   'P 1'
#
loop_
_entity.id
_entity.type
_entity.pdbx_description
1 polymer ?
#
loop_
_entity_poly.entity_id
_entity_poly.type
_entity_poly.pdbx_seq_one_letter_code
_entity_poly.pdbx_strand_id
1 'polypeptide(L)'
;MEAYGFYLQNNIATPTRIGLHVKQRDTKPDLTWADGQGADCNVHDWYVATDPWGSDHYPIWFGLDGLNSGRAQGELRPPTGKPIDPAPSGLLKSST
;
A
#
# COMPACT_ATOMS: atom_id res chain seq x y z
N MET A 1 -3.79 -16.08 9.01
CA MET A 1 -2.84 -17.22 9.01
C MET A 1 -1.86 -16.98 10.13
N GLU A 2 -1.52 -18.00 10.91
CA GLU A 2 -0.59 -17.91 12.04
C GLU A 2 0.57 -18.89 11.83
N ALA A 3 1.79 -18.48 12.19
CA ALA A 3 2.96 -19.35 12.23
C ALA A 3 3.89 -18.91 13.37
N TYR A 4 4.23 -19.83 14.28
CA TYR A 4 5.16 -19.58 15.39
C TYR A 4 4.78 -18.39 16.29
N GLY A 5 3.49 -18.16 16.52
CA GLY A 5 2.99 -17.03 17.30
C GLY A 5 2.98 -15.69 16.55
N PHE A 6 3.30 -15.69 15.26
CA PHE A 6 3.16 -14.52 14.38
C PHE A 6 1.94 -14.66 13.48
N TYR A 7 1.27 -13.54 13.26
CA TYR A 7 0.08 -13.42 12.43
C TYR A 7 0.40 -12.65 11.15
N LEU A 8 -0.10 -13.16 10.03
CA LEU A 8 0.04 -12.50 8.73
C LEU A 8 -0.82 -11.23 8.69
N GLN A 9 -0.20 -10.09 8.41
CA GLN A 9 -0.84 -8.76 8.41
C GLN A 9 -1.21 -8.26 7.00
N ASN A 10 -0.80 -8.98 5.95
CA ASN A 10 -1.09 -8.58 4.57
C ASN A 10 -2.59 -8.39 4.32
N ASN A 11 -2.95 -7.31 3.63
CA ASN A 11 -4.21 -7.27 2.91
C ASN A 11 -4.11 -8.17 1.68
N ILE A 12 -4.81 -9.30 1.73
CA ILE A 12 -4.74 -10.36 0.72
C ILE A 12 -5.39 -10.00 -0.62
N ALA A 13 -6.01 -8.82 -0.78
CA ALA A 13 -6.64 -8.44 -2.04
C ALA A 13 -5.58 -8.01 -3.09
N THR A 14 -4.55 -7.29 -2.67
CA THR A 14 -3.67 -6.53 -3.57
C THR A 14 -2.37 -7.28 -3.89
N PRO A 15 -1.96 -7.44 -5.16
CA PRO A 15 -0.64 -7.98 -5.51
C PRO A 15 0.47 -7.04 -5.05
N THR A 16 1.60 -7.60 -4.61
CA THR A 16 2.80 -6.83 -4.24
C THR A 16 3.86 -6.88 -5.34
N ARG A 17 3.64 -7.71 -6.36
CA ARG A 17 4.52 -7.83 -7.52
C ARG A 17 3.70 -7.98 -8.80
N ILE A 18 4.06 -7.23 -9.84
CA ILE A 18 3.49 -7.36 -11.19
C ILE A 18 4.35 -8.25 -12.08
N GLY A 19 3.71 -8.97 -12.99
CA GLY A 19 4.40 -9.68 -14.05
C GLY A 19 4.89 -8.71 -15.14
N LEU A 20 6.20 -8.63 -15.39
CA LEU A 20 6.76 -7.79 -16.47
C LEU A 20 6.81 -8.49 -17.83
N HIS A 21 6.48 -9.78 -17.88
CA HIS A 21 6.53 -10.60 -19.08
C HIS A 21 5.22 -11.37 -19.27
N VAL A 22 4.90 -11.70 -20.52
CA VAL A 22 3.63 -12.38 -20.90
C VAL A 22 3.36 -13.71 -20.19
N LYS A 23 4.39 -14.34 -19.60
CA LYS A 23 4.28 -15.60 -18.84
C LYS A 23 4.29 -15.40 -17.33
N GLN A 24 4.51 -14.19 -16.84
CA GLN A 24 4.53 -13.88 -15.42
C GLN A 24 3.18 -13.31 -15.04
N ARG A 25 2.58 -13.89 -14.00
CA ARG A 25 1.35 -13.37 -13.38
C ARG A 25 1.70 -12.44 -12.24
N ASP A 26 0.76 -11.59 -11.90
CA ASP A 26 0.83 -10.81 -10.67
C ASP A 26 0.80 -11.75 -9.46
N THR A 27 1.61 -11.45 -8.46
CA THR A 27 1.86 -12.32 -7.31
C THR A 27 1.93 -11.52 -6.01
N LYS A 28 1.91 -12.23 -4.89
CA LYS A 28 2.00 -11.69 -3.53
C LYS A 28 3.16 -12.32 -2.77
N PRO A 29 4.42 -12.19 -3.26
CA PRO A 29 5.56 -12.83 -2.63
C PRO A 29 5.97 -12.15 -1.31
N ASP A 30 5.59 -10.89 -1.12
CA ASP A 30 6.05 -10.08 0.00
C ASP A 30 5.08 -10.22 1.19
N LEU A 31 5.58 -10.66 2.34
CA LEU A 31 4.77 -10.97 3.51
C LEU A 31 5.20 -10.14 4.72
N THR A 32 4.22 -9.60 5.45
CA THR A 32 4.40 -8.92 6.74
C THR A 32 3.79 -9.77 7.83
N TRP A 33 4.62 -10.13 8.81
CA TRP A 33 4.22 -10.92 9.98
C TRP A 33 4.50 -10.12 11.24
N ALA A 34 3.57 -10.16 12.19
CA ALA A 34 3.71 -9.47 13.47
C ALA A 34 3.21 -10.37 14.60
N ASP A 35 3.73 -10.16 15.80
CA ASP A 35 3.19 -10.73 17.02
C ASP A 35 1.85 -10.04 17.37
N GLY A 36 0.96 -10.81 18.01
CA GLY A 36 -0.37 -10.34 18.36
C GLY A 36 -1.37 -10.31 17.19
N GLN A 37 -2.67 -10.24 17.53
CA GLN A 37 -3.76 -10.18 16.57
C GLN A 37 -4.85 -9.22 17.07
N GLY A 38 -5.54 -8.54 16.14
CA GLY A 38 -6.65 -7.66 16.50
C GLY A 38 -6.16 -6.48 17.32
N ALA A 39 -6.77 -6.26 18.49
CA ALA A 39 -6.42 -5.14 19.37
C ALA A 39 -5.02 -5.25 20.01
N ASP A 40 -4.43 -6.45 20.03
CA ASP A 40 -3.09 -6.68 20.58
C ASP A 40 -1.99 -6.55 19.53
N CYS A 41 -2.34 -6.33 18.25
CA CYS A 41 -1.37 -6.15 17.19
C CYS A 41 -1.00 -4.67 17.05
N ASN A 42 0.30 -4.37 17.09
CA ASN A 42 0.80 -3.00 16.93
C ASN A 42 0.92 -2.57 15.46
N VAL A 43 0.65 -3.46 14.49
CA VAL A 43 0.65 -3.12 13.07
C VAL A 43 -0.74 -2.63 12.66
N HIS A 44 -0.81 -1.42 12.10
CA HIS A 44 -2.05 -0.84 11.59
C HIS A 44 -1.81 -0.18 10.22
N ASP A 45 -2.88 0.26 9.55
CA ASP A 45 -2.82 0.98 8.27
C ASP A 45 -1.93 0.31 7.21
N TRP A 46 -1.97 -1.03 7.12
CA TRP A 46 -1.19 -1.77 6.15
C TRP A 46 -1.73 -1.54 4.73
N TYR A 47 -0.88 -1.10 3.80
CA TYR A 47 -1.23 -0.95 2.39
C TYR A 47 -0.05 -1.17 1.45
N VAL A 48 -0.38 -1.46 0.19
CA VAL A 48 0.58 -1.53 -0.93
C VAL A 48 0.55 -0.19 -1.65
N ALA A 49 1.72 0.40 -1.90
CA ALA A 49 1.84 1.62 -2.67
C ALA A 49 1.31 1.43 -4.10
N THR A 50 0.81 2.50 -4.72
CA THR A 50 0.27 2.45 -6.09
C THR A 50 1.34 2.52 -7.18
N ASP A 51 2.55 2.98 -6.84
CA ASP A 51 3.67 3.15 -7.76
C ASP A 51 4.84 2.22 -7.32
N PRO A 52 5.33 1.34 -8.20
CA PRO A 52 6.44 0.45 -7.88
C PRO A 52 7.82 1.11 -8.05
N TRP A 53 7.88 2.41 -8.41
CA TRP A 53 9.11 3.19 -8.54
C TRP A 53 10.13 2.58 -9.52
N GLY A 54 9.62 2.06 -10.65
CA GLY A 54 10.43 1.44 -11.68
C GLY A 54 10.88 0.00 -11.38
N SER A 55 10.39 -0.60 -10.28
CA SER A 55 10.55 -2.03 -9.95
C SER A 55 9.37 -2.86 -10.46
N ASP A 56 9.48 -4.20 -10.44
CA ASP A 56 8.32 -5.10 -10.56
C ASP A 56 7.62 -5.33 -9.21
N HIS A 57 8.20 -4.86 -8.11
CA HIS A 57 7.63 -4.90 -6.76
C HIS A 57 7.09 -3.54 -6.32
N TYR A 58 5.92 -3.56 -5.69
CA TYR A 58 5.34 -2.40 -5.02
C TYR A 58 5.84 -2.32 -3.57
N PRO A 59 6.24 -1.13 -3.09
CA PRO A 59 6.49 -0.90 -1.67
C PRO A 59 5.27 -1.23 -0.80
N ILE A 60 5.53 -1.77 0.39
CA ILE A 60 4.52 -2.00 1.45
C ILE A 60 4.73 -0.96 2.56
N TRP A 61 3.63 -0.41 3.05
CA TRP A 61 3.60 0.55 4.15
C TRP A 61 2.68 0.05 5.25
N PHE A 62 3.03 0.36 6.50
CA PHE A 62 2.20 0.12 7.67
C PHE A 62 2.65 1.04 8.81
N GLY A 63 1.73 1.32 9.73
CA GLY A 63 2.01 2.00 11.00
C GLY A 63 2.39 1.01 12.09
N LEU A 64 3.11 1.52 13.10
CA LEU A 64 3.47 0.79 14.31
C LEU A 64 3.07 1.59 15.54
N ASP A 65 2.20 1.03 16.37
CA ASP A 65 1.85 1.58 17.67
C ASP A 65 3.02 1.45 18.66
N GLY A 66 3.18 2.44 19.54
CA GLY A 66 4.22 2.42 20.60
C GLY A 66 5.56 3.08 20.23
N LEU A 67 5.73 3.58 19.00
CA LEU A 67 6.81 4.52 18.64
C LEU A 67 6.37 5.98 18.93
N ASN A 68 6.21 6.36 20.19
CA ASN A 68 6.26 7.79 20.56
C ASN A 68 7.72 8.27 20.41
N SER A 69 8.09 9.42 19.84
CA SER A 69 7.34 10.60 19.40
C SER A 69 8.35 11.57 18.76
N GLY A 70 8.21 11.93 17.48
CA GLY A 70 9.17 12.84 16.83
C GLY A 70 8.90 13.25 15.38
N ARG A 71 7.90 12.67 14.69
CA ARG A 71 7.42 13.22 13.42
C ARG A 71 5.91 13.34 13.45
N ALA A 72 5.48 14.54 13.08
CA ALA A 72 4.13 15.02 13.04
C ALA A 72 3.11 13.95 12.62
N GLN A 73 1.93 14.04 13.24
CA GLN A 73 0.67 13.80 12.56
C GLN A 73 0.58 14.73 11.34
N GLY A 74 1.36 14.44 10.31
CA GLY A 74 1.19 14.93 8.96
C GLY A 74 0.71 13.72 8.19
N GLU A 75 -0.48 13.86 7.59
CA GLU A 75 -1.08 12.90 6.68
C GLU A 75 -0.01 12.05 5.99
N LEU A 76 -0.03 10.73 6.21
CA LEU A 76 0.70 9.78 5.37
C LEU A 76 0.07 9.81 3.98
N ARG A 77 0.36 10.88 3.23
CA ARG A 77 0.11 10.90 1.79
C ARG A 77 1.21 10.06 1.15
N PRO A 78 0.88 9.23 0.15
CA PRO A 78 1.91 8.72 -0.73
C PRO A 78 2.73 9.91 -1.24
N PRO A 79 4.04 9.75 -1.52
CA PRO A 79 4.85 10.80 -2.11
C PRO A 79 4.44 10.98 -3.57
N THR A 80 3.21 11.45 -3.81
CA THR A 80 2.81 11.95 -5.11
C THR A 80 3.49 13.30 -5.26
N GLY A 81 4.63 13.28 -5.95
CA GLY A 81 5.13 14.48 -6.58
C GLY A 81 4.01 15.08 -7.42
N LYS A 82 3.50 16.22 -6.92
CA LYS A 82 2.47 17.13 -7.46
C LYS A 82 1.01 16.85 -7.05
N PRO A 83 0.26 17.90 -6.65
CA PRO A 83 -1.20 17.85 -6.67
C PRO A 83 -1.65 17.51 -8.10
N ILE A 84 -2.54 16.55 -8.23
CA ILE A 84 -3.32 16.39 -9.45
C ILE A 84 -4.36 17.50 -9.39
N ASP A 85 -4.28 18.48 -10.29
CA ASP A 85 -5.36 19.44 -10.49
C ASP A 85 -6.68 18.66 -10.62
N PRO A 86 -7.79 19.12 -10.01
CA PRO A 86 -9.08 18.56 -10.34
C PRO A 86 -9.25 18.72 -11.86
N ALA A 87 -9.48 17.59 -12.53
CA ALA A 87 -9.69 17.54 -13.98
C ALA A 87 -10.63 18.69 -14.41
N PRO A 88 -10.35 19.37 -15.54
CA PRO A 88 -11.26 20.39 -16.02
C PRO A 88 -12.62 19.74 -16.30
N SER A 89 -13.59 20.08 -15.48
CA SER A 89 -15.00 19.84 -15.76
C SER A 89 -15.38 20.66 -16.99
N GLY A 90 -15.48 20.01 -18.15
CA GLY A 90 -16.11 20.63 -19.31
C GLY A 90 -15.47 20.32 -20.66
N LEU A 91 -15.50 19.07 -21.10
CA LEU A 91 -15.74 18.79 -22.51
C LEU A 91 -17.22 18.40 -22.65
N LEU A 92 -18.09 19.42 -22.69
CA LEU A 92 -19.39 19.25 -23.32
C LEU A 92 -19.20 19.36 -24.83
N LYS A 93 -19.59 18.30 -25.52
CA LYS A 93 -19.79 18.27 -26.97
C LYS A 93 -20.79 19.35 -27.36
N SER A 94 -20.51 20.09 -28.42
CA SER A 94 -21.55 20.59 -29.32
C SER A 94 -21.08 20.44 -30.76
N SER A 95 -21.50 19.34 -31.37
CA SER A 95 -21.64 19.23 -32.81
C SER A 95 -23.00 19.81 -33.18
N THR A 96 -22.99 20.94 -33.89
CA THR A 96 -23.79 21.30 -35.08
C THR A 96 -23.41 22.70 -35.49
#